data_AF-A0A3P3Y947-F1
#
_entry.id   AF-A0A3P3Y947-F1
#
_cell.length_a   1.000
_cell.length_b   1.000
_cell.length_c   1.000
_cell.angle_alpha   90.00
_cell.angle_beta   90.00
_cell.angle_gamma   90.00
#
_symmetry.space_group_name_H-M   'P 1'
#
loop_
_entity.id
_entity.type
_entity.pdbx_description
1 polymer ?
#
loop_
_entity_poly.entity_id
_entity_poly.type
_entity_poly.pdbx_seq_one_letter_code
_entity_poly.pdbx_strand_id
1 'polypeptide(L)'
;MSAAHAVLDEHGAIPLVVAAVLYMVIYLLKTPCRTSVLPGQAWVDELLVGSPRRFREVMRMEQETFRCLRRHLIDKDLLRASRWASVDEKLAIFLYMSGTPQRTAMPKDGSSAAVGQLRDVLMMSYIRNNRKWFPYFKDCLGALDGTHIPCQPPKHRARPFRNRKHFASQNVLAVCSFNLRFIAMSKSFVIPNGKYYLGDAGYALSSYCLTRYRGELFNLRHSQARNAIERVIGVLKKRFSLLATVPQYPFGTQVHLVYALCALHNVISDLEDHEYFEAQYLEDLAIRDALRKTRPPRPQQHFPAPDDHAMKSKRDAIAQAMWEDYINIPRQCNRGRNRRQ
;
A
#
# COMPACT_ATOMS: atom_id res chain seq x y z
N MET A 1 41.67 46.84 -20.51
CA MET A 1 40.96 46.57 -19.24
C MET A 1 39.44 46.63 -19.46
N SER A 2 38.94 45.87 -20.43
CA SER A 2 37.54 45.88 -20.89
C SER A 2 37.12 44.45 -21.17
N ALA A 3 36.39 43.83 -20.25
CA ALA A 3 35.61 42.59 -20.45
C ALA A 3 34.93 42.09 -19.16
N ALA A 4 35.41 42.46 -17.97
CA ALA A 4 34.88 41.90 -16.70
C ALA A 4 33.70 42.68 -16.10
N HIS A 5 33.44 43.92 -16.55
CA HIS A 5 32.40 44.79 -15.99
C HIS A 5 31.04 44.72 -16.71
N ALA A 6 30.88 43.88 -17.74
CA ALA A 6 29.69 43.87 -18.61
C ALA A 6 28.83 42.58 -18.53
N VAL A 7 28.97 41.77 -17.48
CA VAL A 7 28.23 40.49 -17.34
C VAL A 7 27.26 40.49 -16.14
N LEU A 8 27.06 41.63 -15.50
CA LEU A 8 26.05 41.81 -14.45
C LEU A 8 25.02 42.86 -14.87
N ASP A 9 24.50 42.74 -16.09
CA ASP A 9 23.30 43.48 -16.49
C ASP A 9 22.13 43.11 -15.56
N GLU A 10 21.31 44.11 -15.25
CA GLU A 10 20.29 44.15 -14.18
C GLU A 10 19.26 43.00 -14.17
N HIS A 11 19.24 42.15 -15.19
CA HIS A 11 18.37 40.98 -15.28
C HIS A 11 19.00 39.66 -14.80
N GLY A 12 20.34 39.58 -14.64
CA GLY A 12 21.04 38.35 -14.24
C GLY A 12 21.36 38.26 -12.74
N ALA A 13 21.57 39.40 -12.08
CA ALA A 13 21.86 39.45 -10.65
C ALA A 13 20.62 39.12 -9.80
N ILE A 14 19.43 39.59 -10.21
CA ILE A 14 18.18 39.37 -9.48
C ILE A 14 17.82 37.88 -9.40
N PRO A 15 17.82 37.08 -10.49
CA PRO A 15 17.56 35.64 -10.41
C PRO A 15 18.59 34.89 -9.57
N LEU A 16 19.85 35.31 -9.57
CA LEU A 16 20.92 34.66 -8.82
C LEU A 16 20.82 34.96 -7.32
N VAL A 17 20.48 36.20 -6.96
CA VAL A 17 20.15 36.60 -5.59
C VAL A 17 18.86 35.93 -5.13
N VAL A 18 17.82 35.87 -5.96
CA VAL A 18 16.56 35.15 -5.65
C VAL A 18 16.82 33.65 -5.48
N ALA A 19 17.65 33.03 -6.32
CA ALA A 19 18.03 31.63 -6.17
C ALA A 19 18.86 31.38 -4.91
N ALA A 20 19.79 32.29 -4.57
CA ALA A 20 20.59 32.22 -3.34
C ALA A 20 19.73 32.44 -2.08
N VAL A 21 18.76 33.37 -2.12
CA VAL A 21 17.79 33.61 -1.04
C VAL A 21 16.83 32.44 -0.91
N LEU A 22 16.30 31.90 -2.00
CA LEU A 22 15.48 30.68 -1.97
C LEU A 22 16.27 29.49 -1.46
N TYR A 23 17.53 29.35 -1.87
CA TYR A 23 18.41 28.32 -1.33
C TYR A 23 18.66 28.52 0.17
N MET A 24 18.94 29.75 0.60
CA MET A 24 19.09 30.11 2.00
C MET A 24 17.81 29.79 2.79
N VAL A 25 16.63 30.20 2.32
CA VAL A 25 15.34 29.97 2.98
C VAL A 25 14.97 28.48 3.02
N ILE A 26 15.27 27.71 1.97
CA ILE A 26 14.92 26.29 1.89
C ILE A 26 15.92 25.41 2.66
N TYR A 27 17.22 25.74 2.65
CA TYR A 27 18.28 24.84 3.11
C TYR A 27 19.10 25.35 4.29
N LEU A 28 19.25 26.67 4.48
CA LEU A 28 20.11 27.26 5.52
C LEU A 28 19.30 27.81 6.70
N LEU A 29 18.16 28.46 6.45
CA LEU A 29 17.17 28.86 7.45
C LEU A 29 16.32 27.64 7.82
N LYS A 30 16.91 26.75 8.61
CA LYS A 30 16.16 25.68 9.25
C LYS A 30 15.24 26.30 10.29
N THR A 31 13.98 26.52 9.95
CA THR A 31 12.96 26.76 10.98
C THR A 31 12.93 25.53 11.88
N PRO A 32 13.00 25.69 13.22
CA PRO A 32 12.85 24.56 14.11
C PRO A 32 11.46 23.94 13.86
N CYS A 33 11.45 22.78 13.22
CA CYS A 33 10.26 21.93 13.16
C CYS A 33 10.26 21.07 14.41
N ARG A 34 9.09 20.92 15.05
CA ARG A 34 8.88 20.25 16.34
C ARG A 34 9.26 21.10 17.57
N THR A 35 8.77 22.34 17.63
CA THR A 35 8.87 23.23 18.79
C THR A 35 7.91 22.85 19.91
N SER A 36 7.60 21.56 20.08
CA SER A 36 6.82 21.13 21.25
C SER A 36 7.60 21.56 22.49
N VAL A 37 6.93 22.28 23.38
CA VAL A 37 7.52 22.68 24.68
C VAL A 37 7.72 21.45 25.56
N LEU A 38 7.01 20.36 25.26
CA LEU A 38 7.10 19.09 25.98
C LEU A 38 8.25 18.22 25.44
N PRO A 39 9.02 17.57 26.34
CA PRO A 39 9.89 16.45 26.00
C PRO A 39 9.12 15.33 25.26
N GLY A 40 9.82 14.53 24.47
CA GLY A 40 9.20 13.52 23.59
C GLY A 40 8.25 12.56 24.31
N GLN A 41 8.65 12.01 25.47
CA GLN A 41 7.76 11.16 26.28
C GLN A 41 6.50 11.89 26.75
N ALA A 42 6.64 13.11 27.28
CA ALA A 42 5.50 13.88 27.78
C ALA A 42 4.50 14.22 26.67
N TRP A 43 4.99 14.44 25.44
CA TRP A 43 4.13 14.60 24.26
C TRP A 43 3.37 13.31 23.92
N VAL A 44 4.00 12.14 24.03
CA VAL A 44 3.32 10.85 23.82
C VAL A 44 2.25 10.62 24.89
N ASP A 45 2.56 10.92 26.15
CA ASP A 45 1.62 10.77 27.27
C ASP A 45 0.42 11.70 27.11
N GLU A 46 0.63 12.97 26.70
CA GLU A 46 -0.44 13.91 26.37
C GLU A 46 -1.38 13.33 25.30
N LEU A 47 -0.83 12.75 24.24
CA LEU A 47 -1.62 12.15 23.17
C LEU A 47 -2.38 10.90 23.63
N LEU A 48 -1.77 10.07 24.48
CA LEU A 48 -2.38 8.84 25.02
C LEU A 48 -3.52 9.13 26.00
N VAL A 49 -3.47 10.25 26.72
CA VAL A 49 -4.53 10.68 27.66
C VAL A 49 -5.58 11.55 26.96
N GLY A 50 -5.18 12.27 25.92
CA GLY A 50 -6.04 13.17 25.16
C GLY A 50 -7.02 12.47 24.22
N SER A 51 -7.49 13.23 23.22
CA SER A 51 -8.51 12.77 22.28
C SER A 51 -8.07 11.53 21.47
N PRO A 52 -8.83 10.42 21.49
CA PRO A 52 -8.55 9.24 20.67
C PRO A 52 -8.51 9.55 19.17
N ARG A 53 -9.35 10.49 18.71
CA ARG A 53 -9.36 10.95 17.31
C ARG A 53 -8.04 11.61 16.95
N ARG A 54 -7.58 12.56 17.77
CA ARG A 54 -6.28 13.23 17.57
C ARG A 54 -5.14 12.21 17.59
N PHE A 55 -5.18 11.25 18.51
CA PHE A 55 -4.18 10.18 18.57
C PHE A 55 -4.16 9.38 17.27
N ARG A 56 -5.30 8.91 16.77
CA ARG A 56 -5.41 8.14 15.52
C ARG A 56 -4.93 8.91 14.30
N GLU A 57 -5.28 10.19 14.21
CA GLU A 57 -4.83 11.08 13.14
C GLU A 57 -3.31 11.26 13.15
N VAL A 58 -2.66 11.24 14.33
CA VAL A 58 -1.21 11.43 14.47
C VAL A 58 -0.47 10.09 14.32
N MET A 59 -0.83 9.08 15.12
CA MET A 59 -0.15 7.79 15.26
C MET A 59 -0.61 6.72 14.27
N ARG A 60 -1.69 6.97 13.53
CA ARG A 60 -2.22 6.10 12.46
C ARG A 60 -2.79 4.76 12.94
N MET A 61 -3.16 4.69 14.21
CA MET A 61 -3.80 3.55 14.89
C MET A 61 -4.54 4.04 16.15
N GLU A 62 -5.40 3.23 16.75
CA GLU A 62 -6.00 3.52 18.05
C GLU A 62 -4.97 3.52 19.19
N GLN A 63 -5.31 4.19 20.30
CA GLN A 63 -4.47 4.22 21.52
C GLN A 63 -4.19 2.82 22.06
N GLU A 64 -5.18 1.92 22.06
CA GLU A 64 -4.98 0.56 22.58
C GLU A 64 -4.11 -0.29 21.66
N THR A 65 -4.28 -0.15 20.35
CA THR A 65 -3.41 -0.77 19.34
C THR A 65 -1.95 -0.34 19.53
N PHE A 66 -1.71 0.95 19.83
CA PHE A 66 -0.38 1.44 20.15
C PHE A 66 0.20 0.78 21.40
N ARG A 67 -0.59 0.65 22.49
CA ARG A 67 -0.15 -0.03 23.72
C ARG A 67 0.17 -1.52 23.49
N CYS A 68 -0.65 -2.21 22.70
CA CYS A 68 -0.43 -3.59 22.29
C CYS A 68 0.85 -3.75 21.47
N LEU A 69 1.05 -2.91 20.45
CA LEU A 69 2.25 -2.91 19.62
C LEU A 69 3.51 -2.64 20.45
N ARG A 70 3.46 -1.61 21.31
CA ARG A 70 4.54 -1.27 22.24
C ARG A 70 4.93 -2.48 23.10
N ARG A 71 3.95 -3.13 23.76
CA ARG A 71 4.21 -4.34 24.56
C ARG A 71 4.86 -5.42 23.72
N HIS A 72 4.33 -5.71 22.54
CA HIS A 72 4.89 -6.73 21.66
C HIS A 72 6.35 -6.45 21.25
N LEU A 73 6.70 -5.19 20.95
CA LEU A 73 8.06 -4.79 20.60
C LEU A 73 9.03 -4.91 21.78
N ILE A 74 8.57 -4.65 23.01
CA ILE A 74 9.36 -4.81 24.24
C ILE A 74 9.54 -6.30 24.56
N ASP A 75 8.46 -7.06 24.60
CA ASP A 75 8.45 -8.48 24.98
C ASP A 75 9.28 -9.34 24.03
N LYS A 76 9.32 -8.96 22.73
CA LYS A 76 10.14 -9.61 21.70
C LYS A 76 11.54 -9.02 21.56
N ASP A 77 11.90 -8.05 22.42
CA ASP A 77 13.20 -7.40 22.43
C ASP A 77 13.57 -6.68 21.11
N LEU A 78 12.55 -6.32 20.32
CA LEU A 78 12.70 -5.68 19.02
C LEU A 78 12.93 -4.17 19.15
N LEU A 79 12.50 -3.56 20.26
CA LEU A 79 12.73 -2.14 20.53
C LEU A 79 13.03 -1.91 22.00
N ARG A 80 14.21 -1.34 22.28
CA ARG A 80 14.66 -1.00 23.64
C ARG A 80 14.69 0.50 23.86
N ALA A 81 14.46 0.91 25.10
CA ALA A 81 14.77 2.27 25.53
C ALA A 81 16.27 2.52 25.36
N SER A 82 16.62 3.78 25.09
CA SER A 82 18.01 4.27 25.10
C SER A 82 18.15 5.36 26.14
N ARG A 83 19.39 5.77 26.43
CA ARG A 83 19.69 6.86 27.35
C ARG A 83 18.87 8.15 27.10
N TRP A 84 18.53 8.42 25.84
CA TRP A 84 17.94 9.68 25.41
C TRP A 84 16.48 9.59 24.95
N ALA A 85 15.93 8.38 24.83
CA ALA A 85 14.59 8.18 24.27
C ALA A 85 14.00 6.86 24.75
N SER A 86 12.74 6.93 25.17
CA SER A 86 11.94 5.77 25.56
C SER A 86 11.50 4.96 24.33
N VAL A 87 10.92 3.78 24.57
CA VAL A 87 10.27 2.99 23.52
C VAL A 87 9.09 3.75 22.92
N ASP A 88 8.29 4.40 23.77
CA ASP A 88 7.10 5.15 23.36
C ASP A 88 7.46 6.33 22.45
N GLU A 89 8.51 7.07 22.82
CA GLU A 89 9.01 8.18 22.02
C GLU A 89 9.53 7.70 20.66
N LYS A 90 10.34 6.64 20.62
CA LYS A 90 10.86 6.07 19.37
C LYS A 90 9.74 5.60 18.44
N LEU A 91 8.77 4.88 19.00
CA LEU A 91 7.62 4.37 18.24
C LEU A 91 6.76 5.53 17.73
N ALA A 92 6.45 6.50 18.58
CA ALA A 92 5.66 7.67 18.22
C ALA A 92 6.35 8.53 17.13
N ILE A 93 7.66 8.75 17.22
CA ILE A 93 8.42 9.45 16.18
C ILE A 93 8.33 8.69 14.85
N PHE A 94 8.54 7.37 14.87
CA PHE A 94 8.44 6.56 13.66
C PHE A 94 7.04 6.66 13.01
N LEU A 95 5.98 6.50 13.80
CA LEU A 95 4.60 6.57 13.34
C LEU A 95 4.25 7.95 12.80
N TYR A 96 4.60 9.00 13.53
CA TYR A 96 4.41 10.39 13.11
C TYR A 96 5.09 10.68 11.77
N MET A 97 6.34 10.23 11.60
CA MET A 97 7.12 10.41 10.37
C MET A 97 6.61 9.57 9.20
N SER A 98 5.97 8.44 9.48
CA SER A 98 5.36 7.59 8.46
C SER A 98 4.02 8.14 7.95
N GLY A 99 3.29 8.86 8.82
CA GLY A 99 1.96 9.39 8.55
C GLY A 99 1.94 10.82 7.98
N THR A 100 3.02 11.59 8.17
CA THR A 100 3.13 12.97 7.68
C THR A 100 3.89 13.06 6.36
N PRO A 101 3.44 13.88 5.39
CA PRO A 101 4.23 14.17 4.19
C PRO A 101 5.56 14.82 4.58
N GLN A 102 6.69 14.17 4.27
CA GLN A 102 8.00 14.66 4.71
C GLN A 102 8.43 15.92 3.93
N ARG A 103 8.78 16.98 4.68
CA ARG A 103 9.52 18.15 4.18
C ARG A 103 10.88 18.35 4.86
N THR A 104 11.34 17.46 5.73
CA THR A 104 12.59 17.66 6.49
C THR A 104 13.46 16.40 6.57
N ALA A 105 14.78 16.60 6.37
CA ALA A 105 15.83 15.59 6.50
C ALA A 105 16.23 15.39 7.98
N MET A 106 16.53 14.16 8.38
CA MET A 106 17.02 13.79 9.73
C MET A 106 18.12 12.72 9.65
N PRO A 107 18.95 12.57 10.72
CA PRO A 107 20.24 11.88 10.69
C PRO A 107 20.12 10.36 10.55
N LYS A 108 21.20 9.78 10.05
CA LYS A 108 21.39 8.35 9.77
C LYS A 108 21.76 7.64 11.07
N ASP A 109 20.91 6.74 11.54
CA ASP A 109 21.32 5.58 12.32
C ASP A 109 20.35 4.43 12.03
N GLY A 110 20.93 3.27 11.70
CA GLY A 110 20.22 2.10 11.22
C GLY A 110 20.03 1.04 12.29
N SER A 111 18.89 0.37 12.25
CA SER A 111 18.69 -0.98 12.81
C SER A 111 17.46 -1.60 12.12
N SER A 112 17.65 -2.81 11.56
CA SER A 112 16.64 -3.57 10.83
C SER A 112 16.62 -5.01 11.36
N ALA A 113 15.49 -5.42 11.93
CA ALA A 113 15.06 -6.79 12.23
C ALA A 113 13.66 -6.67 12.87
N ALA A 114 12.64 -7.52 12.70
CA ALA A 114 12.44 -8.74 11.95
C ALA A 114 10.93 -8.85 11.61
N VAL A 115 10.59 -9.62 10.57
CA VAL A 115 9.22 -9.86 10.08
C VAL A 115 8.93 -11.37 10.11
N GLY A 116 7.74 -11.76 10.55
CA GLY A 116 7.18 -13.13 10.51
C GLY A 116 6.67 -13.58 11.88
N GLN A 117 5.53 -14.25 12.08
CA GLN A 117 4.66 -15.09 11.24
C GLN A 117 3.23 -15.08 11.82
N LEU A 118 2.20 -15.20 10.97
CA LEU A 118 0.89 -15.82 11.28
C LEU A 118 0.06 -15.85 9.99
N ARG A 119 0.09 -16.97 9.25
CA ARG A 119 -0.41 -17.01 7.87
C ARG A 119 -1.53 -18.03 7.58
N ASP A 120 -1.81 -19.00 8.44
CA ASP A 120 -2.56 -20.18 7.96
C ASP A 120 -4.02 -20.32 8.42
N VAL A 121 -4.50 -19.56 9.43
CA VAL A 121 -5.86 -19.78 9.97
C VAL A 121 -6.93 -18.81 9.42
N LEU A 122 -6.55 -17.60 8.97
CA LEU A 122 -7.51 -16.55 8.59
C LEU A 122 -7.91 -16.52 7.10
N MET A 123 -7.20 -17.24 6.23
CA MET A 123 -7.36 -17.14 4.78
C MET A 123 -8.59 -17.90 4.24
N MET A 124 -9.04 -18.93 4.95
CA MET A 124 -10.08 -19.86 4.48
C MET A 124 -11.53 -19.37 4.73
N SER A 125 -11.77 -18.44 5.64
CA SER A 125 -13.15 -18.03 6.01
C SER A 125 -13.79 -17.07 5.00
N TYR A 126 -13.02 -16.12 4.43
CA TYR A 126 -13.61 -15.02 3.65
C TYR A 126 -14.17 -15.45 2.27
N ILE A 127 -13.46 -16.30 1.54
CA ILE A 127 -13.98 -16.87 0.29
C ILE A 127 -15.12 -17.82 0.60
N ARG A 128 -14.92 -18.75 1.56
CA ARG A 128 -15.88 -19.81 1.90
C ARG A 128 -17.25 -19.26 2.29
N ASN A 129 -17.29 -18.10 2.94
CA ASN A 129 -18.53 -17.47 3.37
C ASN A 129 -19.21 -16.62 2.29
N ASN A 130 -18.58 -16.41 1.13
CA ASN A 130 -19.15 -15.61 0.04
C ASN A 130 -19.56 -16.49 -1.15
N ARG A 131 -20.88 -16.70 -1.30
CA ARG A 131 -21.49 -17.48 -2.41
C ARG A 131 -21.18 -16.94 -3.81
N LYS A 132 -20.73 -15.68 -3.94
CA LYS A 132 -20.29 -15.13 -5.23
C LYS A 132 -18.95 -15.71 -5.66
N TRP A 133 -18.10 -16.12 -4.71
CA TRP A 133 -16.71 -16.53 -4.95
C TRP A 133 -16.48 -18.00 -4.64
N PHE A 134 -17.16 -18.58 -3.65
CA PHE A 134 -17.14 -20.01 -3.39
C PHE A 134 -18.23 -20.73 -4.21
N PRO A 135 -17.94 -21.90 -4.80
CA PRO A 135 -16.70 -22.67 -4.73
C PRO A 135 -15.63 -22.25 -5.75
N TYR A 136 -15.93 -21.32 -6.65
CA TYR A 136 -15.13 -21.01 -7.84
C TYR A 136 -13.67 -20.61 -7.56
N PHE A 137 -13.41 -19.91 -6.47
CA PHE A 137 -12.07 -19.46 -6.06
C PHE A 137 -11.53 -20.19 -4.83
N LYS A 138 -11.98 -21.43 -4.57
CA LYS A 138 -11.62 -22.21 -3.36
C LYS A 138 -10.12 -22.40 -3.09
N ASP A 139 -9.29 -22.37 -4.14
CA ASP A 139 -7.83 -22.54 -4.06
C ASP A 139 -7.06 -21.22 -4.23
N CYS A 140 -7.78 -20.10 -4.29
CA CYS A 140 -7.20 -18.78 -4.39
C CYS A 140 -6.71 -18.30 -3.02
N LEU A 141 -5.45 -17.88 -2.94
CA LEU A 141 -4.86 -17.32 -1.70
C LEU A 141 -5.21 -15.84 -1.53
N GLY A 142 -5.49 -15.15 -2.63
CA GLY A 142 -5.76 -13.73 -2.62
C GLY A 142 -5.51 -13.06 -3.96
N ALA A 143 -5.10 -11.80 -3.92
CA ALA A 143 -4.85 -11.00 -5.11
C ALA A 143 -3.40 -10.49 -5.14
N LEU A 144 -2.86 -10.32 -6.35
CA LEU A 144 -1.52 -9.79 -6.59
C LEU A 144 -1.59 -8.55 -7.46
N ASP A 145 -0.73 -7.57 -7.18
CA ASP A 145 -0.56 -6.39 -8.02
C ASP A 145 0.78 -5.69 -7.83
N GLY A 146 1.21 -4.97 -8.86
CA GLY A 146 2.39 -4.12 -8.84
C GLY A 146 2.03 -2.72 -8.37
N THR A 147 2.82 -2.15 -7.47
CA THR A 147 2.64 -0.78 -7.01
C THR A 147 3.91 0.04 -7.13
N HIS A 148 3.77 1.22 -7.72
CA HIS A 148 4.85 2.21 -7.78
C HIS A 148 4.88 3.02 -6.48
N ILE A 149 6.03 2.99 -5.80
CA ILE A 149 6.32 3.81 -4.63
C ILE A 149 7.41 4.81 -5.04
N PRO A 150 7.20 6.13 -4.90
CA PRO A 150 8.23 7.12 -5.22
C PRO A 150 9.52 6.82 -4.47
N CYS A 151 10.67 7.00 -5.13
CA CYS A 151 11.96 6.70 -4.52
C CYS A 151 13.06 7.61 -5.03
N GLN A 152 14.14 7.70 -4.26
CA GLN A 152 15.39 8.33 -4.69
C GLN A 152 16.48 7.26 -4.89
N PRO A 153 16.60 6.69 -6.10
CA PRO A 153 17.62 5.69 -6.38
C PRO A 153 19.02 6.34 -6.43
N PRO A 154 20.11 5.55 -6.33
CA PRO A 154 21.45 6.06 -6.59
C PRO A 154 21.54 6.71 -7.98
N LYS A 155 22.21 7.87 -8.07
CA LYS A 155 22.28 8.66 -9.33
C LYS A 155 22.73 7.82 -10.54
N HIS A 156 23.73 6.96 -10.36
CA HIS A 156 24.27 6.07 -11.39
C HIS A 156 23.29 4.97 -11.85
N ARG A 157 22.21 4.71 -11.09
CA ARG A 157 21.16 3.72 -11.39
C ARG A 157 19.79 4.37 -11.53
N ALA A 158 19.68 5.67 -11.78
CA ALA A 158 18.37 6.34 -11.80
C ALA A 158 17.47 5.94 -12.99
N ARG A 159 18.06 5.63 -14.16
CA ARG A 159 17.30 5.37 -15.40
C ARG A 159 16.29 4.20 -15.28
N PRO A 160 16.64 3.02 -14.73
CA PRO A 160 15.70 1.91 -14.55
C PRO A 160 14.49 2.20 -13.64
N PHE A 161 14.55 3.24 -12.80
CA PHE A 161 13.49 3.57 -11.85
C PHE A 161 12.48 4.57 -12.40
N ARG A 162 12.68 5.09 -13.62
CA ARG A 162 11.76 6.02 -14.24
C ARG A 162 10.49 5.29 -14.69
N ASN A 163 9.34 5.72 -14.19
CA ASN A 163 8.06 5.14 -14.57
C ASN A 163 7.41 5.87 -15.75
N ARG A 164 6.26 5.35 -16.21
CA ARG A 164 5.45 5.92 -17.31
C ARG A 164 4.86 7.30 -17.01
N LYS A 165 4.86 7.72 -15.74
CA LYS A 165 4.45 9.07 -15.29
C LYS A 165 5.66 10.02 -15.12
N HIS A 166 6.82 9.63 -15.67
CA HIS A 166 8.05 10.40 -15.73
C HIS A 166 8.71 10.75 -14.39
N PHE A 167 8.33 10.10 -13.27
CA PHE A 167 9.02 10.22 -11.99
C PHE A 167 9.75 8.93 -11.60
N ALA A 168 10.70 9.03 -10.66
CA ALA A 168 11.45 7.88 -10.16
C ALA A 168 10.65 7.12 -9.09
N SER A 169 10.49 5.81 -9.27
CA SER A 169 9.76 4.95 -8.35
C SER A 169 10.33 3.53 -8.33
N GLN A 170 10.27 2.88 -7.18
CA GLN A 170 10.45 1.44 -7.07
C GLN A 170 9.13 0.75 -7.39
N ASN A 171 9.19 -0.26 -8.26
CA ASN A 171 8.06 -1.14 -8.51
C ASN A 171 8.09 -2.27 -7.48
N VAL A 172 7.06 -2.37 -6.65
CA VAL A 172 6.94 -3.38 -5.60
C VAL A 172 5.78 -4.29 -5.93
N LEU A 173 6.04 -5.59 -6.01
CA LEU A 173 4.99 -6.60 -6.16
C LEU A 173 4.41 -6.91 -4.77
N ALA A 174 3.10 -6.81 -4.67
CA ALA A 174 2.33 -7.03 -3.47
C ALA A 174 1.38 -8.21 -3.65
N VAL A 175 1.25 -9.04 -2.62
CA VAL A 175 0.15 -10.00 -2.52
C VAL A 175 -0.62 -9.79 -1.23
N CYS A 176 -1.94 -9.87 -1.31
CA CYS A 176 -2.82 -9.72 -0.15
C CYS A 176 -3.85 -10.83 -0.09
N SER A 177 -4.31 -11.12 1.11
CA SER A 177 -5.53 -11.90 1.35
C SER A 177 -6.76 -11.03 1.10
N PHE A 178 -7.94 -11.65 1.07
CA PHE A 178 -9.19 -10.92 0.89
C PHE A 178 -9.63 -10.12 2.13
N ASN A 179 -9.00 -10.35 3.29
CA ASN A 179 -9.21 -9.58 4.53
C ASN A 179 -8.36 -8.30 4.58
N LEU A 180 -7.88 -7.80 3.42
CA LEU A 180 -7.02 -6.62 3.33
C LEU A 180 -5.74 -6.71 4.18
N ARG A 181 -5.17 -7.92 4.27
CA ARG A 181 -3.85 -8.17 4.89
C ARG A 181 -2.82 -8.51 3.84
N PHE A 182 -1.64 -7.91 3.92
CA PHE A 182 -0.52 -8.30 3.06
C PHE A 182 -0.03 -9.69 3.45
N ILE A 183 0.19 -10.54 2.46
CA ILE A 183 0.75 -11.87 2.69
C ILE A 183 2.25 -11.90 2.38
N ALA A 184 2.68 -11.14 1.38
CA ALA A 184 4.08 -10.87 1.11
C ALA A 184 4.21 -9.60 0.26
N MET A 185 5.35 -8.95 0.42
CA MET A 185 5.83 -7.88 -0.44
C MET A 185 7.26 -8.29 -0.79
N SER A 186 7.51 -8.71 -2.03
CA SER A 186 8.83 -9.21 -2.43
C SER A 186 8.94 -9.27 -3.94
N LYS A 187 10.16 -9.39 -4.45
CA LYS A 187 10.40 -9.73 -5.86
C LYS A 187 10.01 -11.18 -6.19
N SER A 188 9.98 -12.06 -5.19
CA SER A 188 9.59 -13.47 -5.33
C SER A 188 8.94 -13.99 -4.04
N PHE A 189 8.00 -14.91 -4.17
CA PHE A 189 7.36 -15.60 -3.05
C PHE A 189 7.04 -17.05 -3.45
N VAL A 190 7.11 -17.96 -2.47
CA VAL A 190 6.79 -19.37 -2.66
C VAL A 190 5.29 -19.56 -2.57
N ILE A 191 4.75 -20.37 -3.47
CA ILE A 191 3.31 -20.59 -3.61
C ILE A 191 3.06 -22.07 -3.39
N PRO A 192 2.22 -22.45 -2.40
CA PRO A 192 1.88 -23.84 -2.16
C PRO A 192 1.29 -24.50 -3.40
N ASN A 193 1.60 -25.78 -3.61
CA ASN A 193 1.12 -26.55 -4.76
C ASN A 193 -0.42 -26.50 -4.86
N GLY A 194 -0.91 -26.28 -6.09
CA GLY A 194 -2.34 -26.19 -6.40
C GLY A 194 -3.02 -24.87 -6.02
N LYS A 195 -2.30 -23.94 -5.37
CA LYS A 195 -2.80 -22.62 -4.97
C LYS A 195 -2.34 -21.53 -5.94
N TYR A 196 -3.10 -20.45 -6.02
CA TYR A 196 -2.85 -19.34 -6.96
C TYR A 196 -3.35 -17.99 -6.42
N TYR A 197 -2.98 -16.90 -7.09
CA TYR A 197 -3.46 -15.53 -6.84
C TYR A 197 -4.21 -14.98 -8.06
N LEU A 198 -5.09 -14.00 -7.85
CA LEU A 198 -5.72 -13.23 -8.92
C LEU A 198 -4.82 -12.06 -9.36
N GLY A 199 -4.44 -12.03 -10.64
CA GLY A 199 -3.65 -10.94 -11.23
C GLY A 199 -4.41 -10.16 -12.30
N ASP A 200 -3.93 -8.96 -12.65
CA ASP A 200 -4.49 -8.19 -13.77
C ASP A 200 -4.19 -8.82 -15.13
N ALA A 201 -4.66 -8.15 -16.19
CA ALA A 201 -4.43 -8.58 -17.57
C ALA A 201 -3.01 -8.28 -18.09
N GLY A 202 -2.22 -7.50 -17.34
CA GLY A 202 -0.81 -7.23 -17.62
C GLY A 202 0.12 -8.35 -17.13
N TYR A 203 -0.37 -9.25 -16.28
CA TYR A 203 0.33 -10.48 -15.91
C TYR A 203 0.06 -11.61 -16.89
N ALA A 204 1.04 -12.50 -17.04
CA ALA A 204 0.86 -13.78 -17.71
C ALA A 204 -0.06 -14.71 -16.90
N LEU A 205 -0.96 -15.42 -17.60
CA LEU A 205 -1.59 -16.63 -17.05
C LEU A 205 -0.49 -17.65 -16.75
N SER A 206 -0.48 -18.20 -15.54
CA SER A 206 0.52 -19.17 -15.10
C SER A 206 -0.04 -20.00 -13.96
N SER A 207 0.64 -21.11 -13.62
CA SER A 207 0.34 -22.01 -12.50
C SER A 207 0.02 -21.30 -11.18
N TYR A 208 0.52 -20.08 -10.99
CA TYR A 208 0.33 -19.27 -9.80
C TYR A 208 -0.50 -17.98 -9.97
N CYS A 209 -0.81 -17.57 -11.19
CA CYS A 209 -1.52 -16.32 -11.47
C CYS A 209 -2.71 -16.56 -12.40
N LEU A 210 -3.91 -16.38 -11.88
CA LEU A 210 -5.16 -16.44 -12.63
C LEU A 210 -5.55 -15.03 -13.11
N THR A 211 -5.56 -14.83 -14.42
CA THR A 211 -5.81 -13.53 -15.06
C THR A 211 -7.15 -13.50 -15.78
N ARG A 212 -7.63 -12.29 -16.10
CA ARG A 212 -8.88 -12.06 -16.84
C ARG A 212 -8.86 -12.73 -18.23
N TYR A 213 -10.04 -13.04 -18.77
CA TYR A 213 -10.19 -13.62 -20.12
C TYR A 213 -11.38 -13.01 -20.87
N ARG A 214 -11.92 -13.63 -21.92
CA ARG A 214 -13.06 -13.11 -22.69
C ARG A 214 -14.43 -13.22 -21.99
N GLY A 215 -14.55 -13.94 -20.87
CA GLY A 215 -15.84 -14.13 -20.19
C GLY A 215 -16.26 -12.99 -19.27
N GLU A 216 -17.40 -12.37 -19.54
CA GLU A 216 -17.89 -11.18 -18.80
C GLU A 216 -18.19 -11.46 -17.32
N LEU A 217 -18.96 -12.50 -17.00
CA LEU A 217 -19.34 -12.81 -15.61
C LEU A 217 -18.12 -13.20 -14.76
N PHE A 218 -17.23 -14.02 -15.32
CA PHE A 218 -15.97 -14.36 -14.67
C PHE A 218 -15.14 -13.11 -14.43
N ASN A 219 -14.95 -12.26 -15.45
CA ASN A 219 -14.16 -11.04 -15.32
C ASN A 219 -14.74 -10.08 -14.29
N LEU A 220 -16.07 -9.97 -14.20
CA LEU A 220 -16.74 -9.18 -13.19
C LEU A 220 -16.39 -9.69 -11.78
N ARG A 221 -16.59 -10.99 -11.51
CA ARG A 221 -16.31 -11.59 -10.19
C ARG A 221 -14.82 -11.61 -9.86
N HIS A 222 -13.96 -11.87 -10.86
CA HIS A 222 -12.50 -11.79 -10.77
C HIS A 222 -12.07 -10.39 -10.38
N SER A 223 -12.54 -9.36 -11.09
CA SER A 223 -12.19 -7.97 -10.81
C SER A 223 -12.68 -7.53 -9.43
N GLN A 224 -13.90 -7.95 -9.04
CA GLN A 224 -14.44 -7.68 -7.70
C GLN A 224 -13.59 -8.31 -6.59
N ALA A 225 -13.13 -9.56 -6.77
CA ALA A 225 -12.28 -10.23 -5.80
C ALA A 225 -10.87 -9.62 -5.79
N ARG A 226 -10.30 -9.32 -6.97
CA ARG A 226 -8.97 -8.69 -7.11
C ARG A 226 -8.93 -7.32 -6.46
N ASN A 227 -10.04 -6.57 -6.44
CA ASN A 227 -10.12 -5.24 -5.82
C ASN A 227 -9.57 -5.18 -4.38
N ALA A 228 -9.51 -6.30 -3.66
CA ALA A 228 -8.84 -6.39 -2.36
C ALA A 228 -7.38 -5.87 -2.39
N ILE A 229 -6.57 -6.19 -3.41
CA ILE A 229 -5.16 -5.74 -3.49
C ILE A 229 -5.06 -4.25 -3.75
N GLU A 230 -5.94 -3.71 -4.60
CA GLU A 230 -5.98 -2.29 -4.91
C GLU A 230 -6.41 -1.47 -3.69
N ARG A 231 -7.42 -1.98 -2.95
CA ARG A 231 -7.88 -1.40 -1.68
C ARG A 231 -6.80 -1.41 -0.62
N VAL A 232 -6.18 -2.55 -0.32
CA VAL A 232 -5.19 -2.62 0.77
C VAL A 232 -3.95 -1.74 0.48
N ILE A 233 -3.50 -1.68 -0.78
CA ILE A 233 -2.43 -0.77 -1.19
C ILE A 233 -2.87 0.68 -1.04
N GLY A 234 -4.12 0.98 -1.40
CA GLY A 234 -4.75 2.29 -1.21
C GLY A 234 -4.77 2.73 0.25
N VAL A 235 -5.30 1.89 1.13
CA VAL A 235 -5.36 2.10 2.58
C VAL A 235 -3.95 2.26 3.16
N LEU A 236 -3.00 1.40 2.76
CA LEU A 236 -1.61 1.50 3.22
C LEU A 236 -1.01 2.87 2.90
N LYS A 237 -1.17 3.37 1.67
CA LYS A 237 -0.64 4.68 1.26
C LYS A 237 -1.39 5.85 1.89
N LYS A 238 -2.68 5.69 2.19
CA LYS A 238 -3.49 6.70 2.88
C LYS A 238 -3.10 6.79 4.36
N ARG A 239 -2.91 5.64 5.01
CA ARG A 239 -2.48 5.51 6.40
C ARG A 239 -1.04 6.02 6.59
N PHE A 240 -0.14 5.61 5.69
CA PHE A 240 1.28 5.98 5.73
C PHE A 240 1.66 6.80 4.49
N SER A 241 1.40 8.10 4.56
CA SER A 241 1.63 9.05 3.46
C SER A 241 3.10 9.14 3.02
N LEU A 242 4.02 8.65 3.85
CA LEU A 242 5.42 8.45 3.48
C LEU A 242 5.59 7.63 2.18
N LEU A 243 4.72 6.65 1.93
CA LEU A 243 4.76 5.82 0.72
C LEU A 243 4.20 6.53 -0.54
N ALA A 244 3.59 7.70 -0.37
CA ALA A 244 3.06 8.52 -1.44
C ALA A 244 3.97 9.72 -1.78
N THR A 245 4.99 9.97 -0.97
CA THR A 245 5.96 11.06 -1.14
C THR A 245 7.35 10.50 -1.47
N VAL A 246 8.26 11.34 -1.97
CA VAL A 246 9.65 10.91 -2.20
C VAL A 246 10.39 10.97 -0.87
N PRO A 247 10.74 9.83 -0.24
CA PRO A 247 11.51 9.85 0.99
C PRO A 247 12.92 10.37 0.74
N GLN A 248 13.45 11.15 1.70
CA GLN A 248 14.83 11.64 1.67
C GLN A 248 15.83 10.67 2.35
N TYR A 249 15.45 9.41 2.50
CA TYR A 249 16.28 8.36 3.11
C TYR A 249 17.23 7.73 2.09
N PRO A 250 18.33 7.07 2.51
CA PRO A 250 19.10 6.20 1.62
C PRO A 250 18.19 5.14 0.97
N PHE A 251 18.41 4.82 -0.31
CA PHE A 251 17.54 3.91 -1.06
C PHE A 251 17.32 2.56 -0.37
N GLY A 252 18.35 1.99 0.26
CA GLY A 252 18.23 0.76 1.05
C GLY A 252 17.20 0.90 2.18
N THR A 253 17.22 2.01 2.93
CA THR A 253 16.24 2.31 3.97
C THR A 253 14.82 2.48 3.40
N GLN A 254 14.70 3.12 2.23
CA GLN A 254 13.40 3.27 1.55
C GLN A 254 12.74 1.93 1.24
N VAL A 255 13.53 0.92 0.84
CA VAL A 255 13.04 -0.45 0.59
C VAL A 255 12.54 -1.09 1.89
N HIS A 256 13.33 -1.03 2.96
CA HIS A 256 12.95 -1.61 4.26
C HIS A 256 11.72 -0.95 4.86
N LEU A 257 11.54 0.36 4.67
CA LEU A 257 10.36 1.09 5.12
C LEU A 257 9.07 0.55 4.49
N VAL A 258 9.09 0.15 3.22
CA VAL A 258 7.93 -0.48 2.58
C VAL A 258 7.54 -1.75 3.31
N TYR A 259 8.50 -2.63 3.60
CA TYR A 259 8.25 -3.88 4.30
C TYR A 259 7.78 -3.67 5.75
N ALA A 260 8.42 -2.76 6.47
CA ALA A 260 8.06 -2.41 7.85
C ALA A 260 6.62 -1.87 7.93
N LEU A 261 6.22 -0.98 7.02
CA LEU A 261 4.88 -0.40 7.02
C LEU A 261 3.80 -1.42 6.60
N CYS A 262 4.12 -2.38 5.73
CA CYS A 262 3.21 -3.48 5.41
C CYS A 262 3.02 -4.43 6.60
N ALA A 263 4.11 -4.76 7.31
CA ALA A 263 4.03 -5.57 8.53
C ALA A 263 3.25 -4.85 9.62
N LEU A 264 3.51 -3.56 9.81
CA LEU A 264 2.77 -2.72 10.75
C LEU A 264 1.29 -2.63 10.39
N HIS A 265 0.95 -2.46 9.11
CA HIS A 265 -0.44 -2.50 8.64
C HIS A 265 -1.13 -3.78 9.09
N ASN A 266 -0.49 -4.95 8.87
CA ASN A 266 -1.03 -6.23 9.28
C ASN A 266 -1.21 -6.36 10.80
N VAL A 267 -0.27 -5.86 11.60
CA VAL A 267 -0.41 -5.89 13.07
C VAL A 267 -1.60 -5.03 13.50
N ILE A 268 -1.75 -3.84 12.92
CA ILE A 268 -2.93 -2.99 13.16
C ILE A 268 -4.20 -3.74 12.73
N SER A 269 -4.19 -4.43 11.59
CA SER A 269 -5.32 -5.23 11.11
C SER A 269 -5.74 -6.37 12.03
N ASP A 270 -4.85 -6.85 12.90
CA ASP A 270 -5.20 -7.89 13.90
C ASP A 270 -5.85 -7.30 15.16
N LEU A 271 -5.70 -5.99 15.37
CA LEU A 271 -6.05 -5.33 16.63
C LEU A 271 -7.24 -4.37 16.48
N GLU A 272 -7.47 -3.83 15.28
CA GLU A 272 -8.57 -2.89 15.03
C GLU A 272 -9.13 -2.99 13.59
N ASP A 273 -10.40 -2.61 13.44
CA ASP A 273 -11.06 -2.51 12.15
C ASP A 273 -10.52 -1.33 11.33
N HIS A 274 -10.45 -1.50 10.02
CA HIS A 274 -9.81 -0.54 9.10
C HIS A 274 -10.71 0.59 8.61
N GLU A 275 -11.91 0.70 9.16
CA GLU A 275 -12.99 1.53 8.64
C GLU A 275 -12.56 2.98 8.38
N TYR A 276 -11.80 3.59 9.30
CA TYR A 276 -11.42 5.01 9.18
C TYR A 276 -10.57 5.31 7.92
N PHE A 277 -9.42 4.64 7.75
CA PHE A 277 -8.55 4.89 6.60
C PHE A 277 -9.10 4.31 5.30
N GLU A 278 -9.88 3.24 5.41
CA GLU A 278 -10.59 2.67 4.27
C GLU A 278 -11.66 3.62 3.74
N ALA A 279 -12.52 4.17 4.61
CA ALA A 279 -13.55 5.13 4.23
C ALA A 279 -12.93 6.35 3.53
N GLN A 280 -11.86 6.93 4.09
CA GLN A 280 -11.16 8.05 3.45
C GLN A 280 -10.58 7.68 2.07
N TYR A 281 -10.02 6.48 1.92
CA TYR A 281 -9.52 6.03 0.63
C TYR A 281 -10.64 5.83 -0.39
N LEU A 282 -11.76 5.23 0.03
CA LEU A 282 -12.93 5.00 -0.81
C LEU A 282 -13.58 6.32 -1.26
N GLU A 283 -13.63 7.32 -0.38
CA GLU A 283 -14.09 8.67 -0.73
C GLU A 283 -13.18 9.33 -1.77
N ASP A 284 -11.85 9.32 -1.55
CA ASP A 284 -10.87 9.82 -2.54
C ASP A 284 -10.98 9.08 -3.88
N LEU A 285 -11.32 7.79 -3.85
CA LEU A 285 -11.48 6.96 -5.05
C LEU A 285 -12.76 7.34 -5.79
N ALA A 286 -13.88 7.51 -5.07
CA ALA A 286 -15.15 7.94 -5.64
C ALA A 286 -15.02 9.31 -6.35
N ILE A 287 -14.31 10.25 -5.73
CA ILE A 287 -13.99 11.55 -6.34
C ILE A 287 -13.17 11.36 -7.62
N ARG A 288 -12.11 10.55 -7.57
CA ARG A 288 -11.26 10.28 -8.75
C ARG A 288 -12.02 9.59 -9.88
N ASP A 289 -12.91 8.67 -9.57
CA ASP A 289 -13.71 7.96 -10.57
C ASP A 289 -14.80 8.85 -11.17
N ALA A 290 -15.41 9.73 -10.36
CA ALA A 290 -16.29 10.79 -10.88
C ALA A 290 -15.55 11.68 -11.89
N LEU A 291 -14.30 12.06 -11.59
CA LEU A 291 -13.46 12.83 -12.51
C LEU A 291 -13.05 12.02 -13.76
N ARG A 292 -12.86 10.70 -13.65
CA ARG A 292 -12.44 9.83 -14.77
C ARG A 292 -13.53 9.53 -15.79
N LYS A 293 -14.81 9.58 -15.42
CA LYS A 293 -15.95 9.35 -16.35
C LYS A 293 -15.96 10.31 -17.56
N THR A 294 -15.12 11.35 -17.54
CA THR A 294 -14.89 12.30 -18.65
C THR A 294 -13.86 11.83 -19.68
N ARG A 295 -13.18 10.68 -19.47
CA ARG A 295 -12.11 10.20 -20.36
C ARG A 295 -12.54 8.97 -21.16
N PRO A 296 -12.11 8.84 -22.43
CA PRO A 296 -12.39 7.66 -23.22
C PRO A 296 -11.79 6.40 -22.59
N PRO A 297 -12.45 5.24 -22.74
CA PRO A 297 -11.95 3.97 -22.22
C PRO A 297 -10.57 3.67 -22.81
N ARG A 298 -9.64 3.20 -21.97
CA ARG A 298 -8.34 2.74 -22.47
C ARG A 298 -8.54 1.46 -23.28
N PRO A 299 -7.88 1.33 -24.44
CA PRO A 299 -7.87 0.08 -25.19
C PRO A 299 -7.41 -1.05 -24.27
N GLN A 300 -8.15 -2.15 -24.24
CA GLN A 300 -7.72 -3.38 -23.58
C GLN A 300 -6.47 -3.88 -24.32
N GLN A 301 -5.28 -3.67 -23.74
CA GLN A 301 -4.05 -4.24 -24.27
C GLN A 301 -4.04 -5.73 -23.95
N HIS A 302 -4.10 -6.55 -25.00
CA HIS A 302 -3.99 -8.00 -24.92
C HIS A 302 -2.51 -8.36 -24.96
N PHE A 303 -1.98 -8.87 -23.84
CA PHE A 303 -0.63 -9.42 -23.81
C PHE A 303 -0.74 -10.94 -23.97
N PRO A 304 -0.12 -11.56 -24.99
CA PRO A 304 -0.06 -13.00 -25.10
C PRO A 304 0.74 -13.54 -23.91
N ALA A 305 0.08 -14.29 -23.04
CA ALA A 305 0.71 -14.99 -21.93
C ALA A 305 1.25 -16.36 -22.41
N PRO A 306 2.33 -16.90 -21.82
CA PRO A 306 2.74 -18.27 -22.05
C PRO A 306 1.57 -19.23 -21.74
N ASP A 307 1.32 -20.17 -22.65
CA ASP A 307 0.20 -21.12 -22.56
C ASP A 307 0.46 -22.16 -21.46
N ASP A 308 0.12 -21.82 -20.22
CA ASP A 308 -0.12 -22.83 -19.19
C ASP A 308 -1.50 -23.47 -19.45
N HIS A 309 -1.49 -24.53 -20.27
CA HIS A 309 -2.70 -25.25 -20.67
C HIS A 309 -3.53 -25.72 -19.48
N ALA A 310 -2.90 -26.16 -18.38
CA ALA A 310 -3.60 -26.62 -17.20
C ALA A 310 -4.35 -25.47 -16.51
N MET A 311 -3.72 -24.30 -16.38
CA MET A 311 -4.39 -23.12 -15.81
C MET A 311 -5.44 -22.51 -16.74
N LYS A 312 -5.26 -22.63 -18.05
CA LYS A 312 -6.29 -22.26 -19.03
C LYS A 312 -7.53 -23.12 -18.85
N SER A 313 -7.37 -24.44 -18.82
CA SER A 313 -8.48 -25.37 -18.55
C SER A 313 -9.14 -25.11 -17.20
N LYS A 314 -8.36 -24.83 -16.14
CA LYS A 314 -8.90 -24.46 -14.83
C LYS A 314 -9.74 -23.19 -14.89
N ARG A 315 -9.25 -22.14 -15.56
CA ARG A 315 -9.98 -20.88 -15.73
C ARG A 315 -11.28 -21.07 -16.48
N ASP A 316 -11.23 -21.81 -17.59
CA ASP A 316 -12.40 -22.02 -18.45
C ASP A 316 -13.46 -22.86 -17.74
N ALA A 317 -13.05 -23.89 -16.99
CA ALA A 317 -13.93 -24.68 -16.13
C ALA A 317 -14.58 -23.83 -15.02
N ILE A 318 -13.82 -22.96 -14.35
CA ILE A 318 -14.36 -22.02 -13.35
C ILE A 318 -15.43 -21.13 -13.98
N ALA A 319 -15.14 -20.58 -15.16
CA ALA A 319 -16.04 -19.63 -15.78
C ALA A 319 -17.31 -20.31 -16.32
N GLN A 320 -17.20 -21.53 -16.84
CA GLN A 320 -18.35 -22.34 -17.23
C GLN A 320 -19.24 -22.65 -16.02
N ALA A 321 -18.67 -23.11 -14.92
CA ALA A 321 -19.41 -23.40 -13.69
C ALA A 321 -20.12 -22.13 -13.14
N MET A 322 -19.44 -20.97 -13.16
CA MET A 322 -20.07 -19.70 -12.77
C MET A 322 -21.27 -19.33 -13.65
N TRP A 323 -21.17 -19.58 -14.96
CA TRP A 323 -22.24 -19.28 -15.91
C TRP A 323 -23.43 -20.21 -15.73
N GLU A 324 -23.18 -21.51 -15.57
CA GLU A 324 -24.20 -22.53 -15.32
C GLU A 324 -24.99 -22.24 -14.03
N ASP A 325 -24.31 -21.87 -12.95
CA ASP A 325 -24.98 -21.48 -11.72
C ASP A 325 -25.81 -20.21 -11.91
N TYR A 326 -25.27 -19.21 -12.61
CA TYR A 326 -25.97 -17.95 -12.87
C TYR A 326 -27.28 -18.15 -13.63
N ILE A 327 -27.28 -18.97 -14.69
CA ILE A 327 -28.50 -19.24 -15.48
C ILE A 327 -29.52 -20.12 -14.71
N ASN A 328 -29.07 -20.86 -13.70
CA ASN A 328 -29.94 -21.73 -12.91
C ASN A 328 -30.57 -21.03 -11.68
N ILE A 329 -30.03 -19.91 -11.22
CA ILE A 329 -30.61 -19.10 -10.12
C ILE A 329 -32.06 -18.65 -10.40
N PRO A 330 -32.43 -18.12 -11.59
CA PRO A 330 -33.81 -17.74 -11.89
C PRO A 330 -34.77 -18.94 -11.95
N ARG A 331 -34.29 -20.11 -12.40
CA ARG A 331 -35.10 -21.33 -12.57
C ARG A 331 -35.52 -21.94 -11.22
N GLN A 332 -34.69 -21.79 -10.19
CA GLN A 332 -35.01 -22.27 -8.83
C GLN A 332 -36.00 -21.34 -8.10
N CYS A 333 -35.89 -20.02 -8.27
CA CYS A 333 -36.86 -19.06 -7.71
C CYS A 333 -38.27 -19.23 -8.31
N ASN A 334 -38.40 -19.55 -9.59
CA ASN A 334 -39.70 -19.82 -10.22
C ASN A 334 -40.32 -21.16 -9.77
N ARG A 335 -39.52 -22.20 -9.48
CA ARG A 335 -40.03 -23.45 -8.90
C ARG A 335 -40.49 -23.30 -7.45
N GLY A 336 -39.90 -22.36 -6.69
CA GLY A 336 -40.30 -22.05 -5.31
C GLY A 336 -41.62 -21.27 -5.21
N ARG A 337 -41.95 -20.44 -6.22
CA ARG A 337 -43.26 -19.76 -6.30
C ARG A 337 -44.40 -20.69 -6.70
N ASN A 338 -44.17 -21.60 -7.65
CA ASN A 338 -45.20 -22.54 -8.12
C ASN A 338 -45.51 -23.70 -7.15
N ARG A 339 -44.82 -23.80 -6.02
CA ARG A 339 -45.12 -24.77 -4.94
C ARG A 339 -45.84 -24.15 -3.74
N ARG A 340 -46.13 -22.84 -3.79
CA ARG A 340 -46.85 -22.10 -2.73
C ARG A 340 -48.21 -21.55 -3.21
N GLN A 341 -48.72 -22.06 -4.33
CA GLN A 341 -50.10 -21.84 -4.76
C GLN A 341 -50.90 -23.11 -4.55
#